data_AF-A0A6J7L6Z9-F1
#
_entry.id   AF-A0A6J7L6Z9-F1
#
_cell.length_a   1.000
_cell.length_b   1.000
_cell.length_c   1.000
_cell.angle_alpha   90.00
_cell.angle_beta   90.00
_cell.angle_gamma   90.00
#
_symmetry.space_group_name_H-M   'P 1'
#
loop_
_entity.id
_entity.type
_entity.pdbx_description
1 polymer ?
#
loop_
_entity_poly.entity_id
_entity_poly.type
_entity_poly.pdbx_seq_one_letter_code
_entity_poly.pdbx_strand_id
1 'polypeptide(L)'
;MRIVLFLVPLVLGIYCLVDAITSRDDEVRHLQKTWWVLLILFFPFVGSIAWLVAGRPQRGPRHHGPHQQSASAYPEYDRPGRFAAADPAADEEFLRKVRERAESQRRTAKPEPAPAPPEVVIDEGVLDAESEAFLVSSAAPESAVVAAVRRANDRFMLVDELGREHADGAALDAASEAHDGEDLYTPNYAAEPVVTDAGVRGYVDCKGGIDPAMGETMRRILREELRKLGATVHVREHDGT
;
A
#
# COMPACT_ATOMS: atom_id res chain seq x y z
N MET A 1 10.29 -17.88 40.68
CA MET A 1 9.37 -19.00 40.33
C MET A 1 7.88 -18.64 40.38
N ARG A 2 7.42 -17.69 41.20
CA ARG A 2 5.98 -17.27 41.25
C ARG A 2 5.49 -16.57 39.98
N ILE A 3 6.33 -15.77 39.33
CA ILE A 3 5.96 -15.00 38.12
C ILE A 3 5.72 -15.91 36.91
N VAL A 4 6.48 -17.01 36.79
CA VAL A 4 6.32 -17.99 35.70
C VAL A 4 4.95 -18.69 35.77
N LEU A 5 4.44 -18.93 36.98
CA LEU A 5 3.11 -19.54 37.20
C LEU A 5 1.95 -18.66 36.73
N PHE A 6 2.15 -17.33 36.62
CA PHE A 6 1.13 -16.42 36.09
C PHE A 6 1.35 -16.07 34.61
N LEU A 7 2.61 -16.02 34.16
CA LEU A 7 2.93 -15.71 32.77
C LEU A 7 2.54 -16.82 31.80
N VAL A 8 2.75 -18.09 32.17
CA VAL A 8 2.41 -19.23 31.31
C VAL A 8 0.91 -19.28 30.97
N PRO A 9 -0.03 -19.23 31.93
CA PRO A 9 -1.45 -19.23 31.61
C PRO A 9 -1.91 -17.95 30.90
N LEU A 10 -1.26 -16.81 31.17
CA LEU A 10 -1.55 -15.55 30.49
C LEU A 10 -1.19 -15.65 28.99
N VAL A 11 0.01 -16.11 28.67
CA VAL A 11 0.48 -16.28 27.28
C VAL A 11 -0.33 -17.35 26.55
N LEU A 12 -0.66 -18.46 27.24
CA LEU A 12 -1.53 -19.50 26.68
C LEU A 12 -2.96 -18.97 26.43
N GLY A 13 -3.48 -18.15 27.33
CA GLY A 13 -4.79 -17.49 27.18
C GLY A 13 -4.82 -16.54 25.99
N ILE A 14 -3.77 -15.72 25.82
CA ILE A 14 -3.62 -14.86 24.64
C ILE A 14 -3.51 -15.69 23.36
N TYR A 15 -2.73 -16.77 23.35
CA TYR A 15 -2.58 -17.63 22.19
C TYR A 15 -3.93 -18.27 21.78
N CYS A 16 -4.68 -18.84 22.73
CA CYS A 16 -6.00 -19.41 22.46
C CYS A 16 -7.03 -18.34 22.05
N LEU A 17 -6.93 -17.12 22.60
CA LEU A 17 -7.80 -16.01 22.21
C LEU A 17 -7.55 -15.60 20.75
N VAL A 18 -6.29 -15.50 20.34
CA VAL A 18 -5.92 -15.24 18.95
C VAL A 18 -6.43 -16.36 18.04
N ASP A 19 -6.20 -17.63 18.42
CA ASP A 19 -6.63 -18.81 17.65
C ASP A 19 -8.16 -18.88 17.46
N ALA A 20 -8.92 -18.52 18.49
CA ALA A 20 -10.38 -18.45 18.46
C ALA A 20 -10.91 -17.28 17.62
N ILE A 21 -10.24 -16.13 17.64
CA ILE A 21 -10.59 -14.97 16.79
C ILE A 21 -10.28 -15.29 15.32
N THR A 22 -9.22 -16.03 15.03
CA THR A 22 -8.86 -16.44 13.65
C THR A 22 -9.71 -17.57 13.08
N SER A 23 -10.49 -18.29 13.91
CA SER A 23 -11.36 -19.38 13.44
C SER A 23 -12.75 -18.87 12.98
N ARG A 24 -13.07 -19.11 11.69
CA ARG A 24 -14.31 -18.68 11.01
C ARG A 24 -15.55 -19.44 11.49
N ASP A 25 -16.68 -18.74 11.39
CA ASP A 25 -17.98 -18.94 12.06
C ASP A 25 -18.82 -20.15 11.62
N ASP A 26 -18.31 -20.99 10.73
CA ASP A 26 -19.21 -21.66 9.80
C ASP A 26 -19.58 -23.10 10.22
N GLU A 27 -18.92 -23.70 11.23
CA GLU A 27 -19.15 -25.12 11.57
C GLU A 27 -19.00 -25.46 13.07
N VAL A 28 -19.61 -24.69 13.99
CA VAL A 28 -19.70 -25.12 15.40
C VAL A 28 -21.13 -25.09 15.92
N ARG A 29 -21.61 -26.28 16.30
CA ARG A 29 -22.98 -26.58 16.76
C ARG A 29 -23.46 -25.62 17.85
N HIS A 30 -24.56 -24.92 17.57
CA HIS A 30 -25.66 -24.52 18.47
C HIS A 30 -25.37 -23.82 19.81
N LEU A 31 -24.17 -23.28 20.06
CA LEU A 31 -23.96 -22.33 21.16
C LEU A 31 -23.27 -21.06 20.62
N GLN A 32 -23.91 -19.91 20.85
CA GLN A 32 -23.41 -18.58 20.47
C GLN A 32 -21.92 -18.47 20.86
N LYS A 33 -21.06 -18.21 19.85
CA LYS A 33 -19.59 -18.10 19.94
C LYS A 33 -19.09 -17.30 21.15
N THR A 34 -19.89 -16.33 21.59
CA THR A 34 -19.68 -15.51 22.79
C THR A 34 -19.49 -16.32 24.08
N TRP A 35 -20.22 -17.43 24.26
CA TRP A 35 -20.15 -18.21 25.49
C TRP A 35 -18.86 -19.02 25.63
N TRP A 36 -18.29 -19.52 24.53
CA TRP A 36 -16.99 -20.20 24.55
C TRP A 36 -15.86 -19.26 24.92
N VAL A 37 -15.87 -18.03 24.39
CA VAL A 37 -14.88 -17.00 24.72
C VAL A 37 -14.99 -16.61 26.19
N LEU A 38 -16.20 -16.41 26.73
CA LEU A 38 -16.40 -16.11 28.15
C LEU A 38 -15.94 -17.25 29.07
N LEU A 39 -16.18 -18.51 28.69
CA LEU A 39 -15.80 -19.68 29.48
C LEU A 39 -14.27 -19.86 29.53
N ILE A 40 -13.58 -19.61 28.40
CA ILE A 40 -12.11 -19.61 28.32
C ILE A 40 -11.52 -18.42 29.09
N LEU A 41 -12.17 -17.26 29.04
CA LEU A 41 -11.72 -16.05 29.73
C LEU A 41 -11.85 -16.15 31.26
N PHE A 42 -12.98 -16.66 31.77
CA PHE A 42 -13.24 -16.76 33.21
C PHE A 42 -12.71 -18.04 33.86
N PHE A 43 -12.57 -19.13 33.11
CA PHE A 43 -12.12 -20.43 33.64
C PHE A 43 -11.10 -21.07 32.70
N PRO A 44 -9.83 -20.61 32.70
CA PRO A 44 -8.82 -21.00 31.71
C PRO A 44 -8.56 -22.51 31.68
N PHE A 45 -8.63 -23.19 32.83
CA PHE A 45 -8.44 -24.64 32.88
C PHE A 45 -9.64 -25.44 32.34
N VAL A 46 -10.86 -25.01 32.66
CA VAL A 46 -12.09 -25.74 32.25
C VAL A 46 -12.42 -25.46 30.78
N GLY A 47 -12.25 -24.21 30.33
CA GLY A 47 -12.48 -23.82 28.94
C GLY A 47 -11.55 -24.52 27.95
N SER A 48 -10.27 -24.67 28.32
CA SER A 48 -9.28 -25.37 27.50
C SER A 48 -9.61 -26.85 27.32
N ILE A 49 -10.00 -27.52 28.41
CA ILE A 49 -10.37 -28.95 28.39
C ILE A 49 -11.66 -29.16 27.58
N ALA A 50 -12.68 -28.32 27.80
CA ALA A 50 -13.94 -28.41 27.08
C ALA A 50 -13.76 -28.15 25.57
N TRP A 51 -12.87 -27.24 25.17
CA TRP A 51 -12.53 -27.01 23.76
C TRP A 51 -11.82 -28.20 23.12
N LEU A 52 -10.90 -28.82 23.85
CA LEU A 52 -10.19 -30.02 23.37
C LEU A 52 -11.12 -31.24 23.21
N VAL A 53 -12.16 -31.35 24.05
CA VAL A 53 -13.10 -32.48 24.03
C VAL A 53 -14.27 -32.25 23.07
N ALA A 54 -14.78 -31.02 22.94
CA ALA A 54 -16.01 -30.72 22.19
C ALA A 54 -15.86 -29.66 21.08
N GLY A 55 -14.75 -28.90 21.05
CA GLY A 55 -14.51 -27.81 20.12
C GLY A 55 -13.70 -28.18 18.87
N ARG A 56 -13.13 -29.39 18.79
CA ARG A 56 -12.47 -29.85 17.57
C ARG A 56 -13.53 -30.04 16.46
N PRO A 57 -13.45 -29.31 15.33
CA PRO A 57 -14.30 -29.59 14.18
C PRO A 57 -13.97 -31.00 13.68
N GLN A 58 -14.96 -31.88 13.79
CA GLN A 58 -14.86 -33.24 13.30
C GLN A 58 -14.83 -33.16 11.77
N ARG A 59 -13.64 -33.32 11.17
CA ARG A 59 -13.48 -33.52 9.72
C ARG A 59 -14.14 -34.85 9.35
N GLY A 60 -15.47 -34.84 9.25
CA GLY A 60 -16.24 -35.97 8.73
C GLY A 60 -15.87 -36.19 7.26
N PRO A 61 -15.86 -37.46 6.78
CA PRO A 61 -15.71 -37.74 5.36
C PRO A 61 -16.83 -37.02 4.60
N ARG A 62 -16.46 -36.15 3.66
CA ARG A 62 -17.42 -35.49 2.76
C ARG A 62 -18.16 -36.59 2.01
N HIS A 63 -19.44 -36.75 2.31
CA HIS A 63 -20.32 -37.65 1.56
C HIS A 63 -20.53 -37.01 0.19
N HIS A 64 -19.77 -37.45 -0.82
CA HIS A 64 -20.05 -37.12 -2.20
C HIS A 64 -21.34 -37.82 -2.61
N GLY A 65 -22.41 -37.05 -2.75
CA GLY A 65 -23.67 -37.54 -3.28
C GLY A 65 -23.51 -38.03 -4.73
N PRO A 66 -24.39 -38.91 -5.24
CA PRO A 66 -24.23 -39.63 -6.52
C PRO A 66 -24.24 -38.77 -7.79
N HIS A 67 -24.25 -37.43 -7.68
CA HIS A 67 -24.36 -36.51 -8.81
C HIS A 67 -23.02 -35.88 -9.25
N GLN A 68 -21.90 -36.30 -8.65
CA GLN A 68 -20.57 -35.81 -9.00
C GLN A 68 -19.86 -36.64 -10.08
N GLN A 69 -20.60 -37.08 -11.09
CA GLN A 69 -20.01 -37.65 -12.29
C GLN A 69 -20.22 -36.66 -13.45
N SER A 70 -19.10 -36.08 -13.89
CA SER A 70 -18.96 -35.27 -15.11
C SER A 70 -19.68 -33.92 -15.11
N ALA A 71 -19.18 -32.95 -14.34
CA ALA A 71 -19.39 -31.55 -14.68
C ALA A 71 -18.46 -31.21 -15.86
N SER A 72 -19.02 -30.97 -17.05
CA SER A 72 -18.29 -30.31 -18.14
C SER A 72 -17.73 -28.99 -17.61
N ALA A 73 -16.60 -28.52 -18.15
CA ALA A 73 -15.89 -27.32 -17.66
C ALA A 73 -16.77 -26.04 -17.61
N TYR A 74 -17.97 -26.07 -18.18
CA TYR A 74 -18.97 -25.02 -18.11
C TYR A 74 -20.38 -25.59 -17.88
N PRO A 75 -20.77 -25.88 -16.61
CA PRO A 75 -22.08 -26.46 -16.26
C PRO A 75 -23.28 -25.57 -16.65
N GLU A 76 -23.00 -24.29 -16.88
CA GLU A 76 -23.98 -23.27 -17.24
C GLU A 76 -24.48 -23.39 -18.68
N TYR A 77 -23.75 -24.11 -19.54
CA TYR A 77 -24.13 -24.37 -20.92
C TYR A 77 -25.15 -25.52 -21.07
N ASP A 78 -25.18 -26.46 -20.13
CA ASP A 78 -26.00 -27.68 -20.21
C ASP A 78 -27.41 -27.53 -19.59
N ARG A 79 -27.90 -26.29 -19.41
CA ARG A 79 -29.21 -26.04 -18.79
C ARG A 79 -30.36 -26.37 -19.77
N PRO A 80 -31.28 -27.29 -19.42
CA PRO A 80 -32.45 -27.57 -20.25
C PRO A 80 -33.31 -26.30 -20.34
N GLY A 81 -33.60 -25.84 -21.56
CA GLY A 81 -34.40 -24.63 -21.81
C GLY A 81 -33.62 -23.42 -22.30
N ARG A 82 -32.31 -23.54 -22.61
CA ARG A 82 -31.60 -22.51 -23.37
C ARG A 82 -32.16 -22.47 -24.80
N PHE A 83 -32.66 -21.33 -25.23
CA PHE A 83 -33.06 -21.09 -26.60
C PHE A 83 -31.86 -21.33 -27.53
N ALA A 84 -31.83 -22.48 -28.21
CA ALA A 84 -31.11 -22.60 -29.47
C ALA A 84 -31.78 -21.61 -30.44
N ALA A 85 -30.99 -20.81 -31.16
CA ALA A 85 -31.52 -19.82 -32.09
C ALA A 85 -32.58 -20.47 -32.99
N ALA A 86 -33.82 -20.01 -32.87
CA ALA A 86 -34.96 -20.60 -33.58
C ALA A 86 -34.89 -20.38 -35.10
N ASP A 87 -34.04 -19.46 -35.55
CA ASP A 87 -33.84 -19.09 -36.95
C ASP A 87 -32.36 -18.75 -37.21
N PRO A 88 -31.65 -19.52 -38.07
CA PRO A 88 -30.27 -19.26 -38.46
C PRO A 88 -30.04 -17.87 -39.08
N ALA A 89 -31.03 -17.32 -39.80
CA ALA A 89 -30.90 -16.02 -40.44
C ALA A 89 -30.86 -14.87 -39.42
N ALA A 90 -31.63 -14.98 -38.34
CA ALA A 90 -31.66 -13.99 -37.26
C ALA A 90 -30.36 -14.02 -36.42
N ASP A 91 -29.73 -15.19 -36.29
CA ASP A 91 -28.45 -15.35 -35.60
C ASP A 91 -27.32 -14.66 -36.40
N GLU A 92 -27.33 -14.80 -37.73
CA GLU A 92 -26.37 -14.13 -38.60
C GLU A 92 -26.47 -12.60 -38.52
N GLU A 93 -27.68 -12.05 -38.48
CA GLU A 93 -27.89 -10.61 -38.25
C GLU A 93 -27.42 -10.15 -36.87
N PHE A 94 -27.65 -10.94 -35.83
CA PHE A 94 -27.19 -10.64 -34.48
C PHE A 94 -25.66 -10.63 -34.39
N LEU A 95 -24.99 -11.65 -34.95
CA LEU A 95 -23.53 -11.74 -35.01
C LEU A 95 -22.94 -10.58 -35.82
N ARG A 96 -23.61 -10.14 -36.89
CA ARG A 96 -23.22 -8.96 -37.67
C ARG A 96 -23.24 -7.69 -36.80
N LYS A 97 -24.32 -7.48 -36.05
CA LYS A 97 -24.45 -6.33 -35.12
C LYS A 97 -23.40 -6.36 -34.01
N VAL A 98 -23.08 -7.55 -33.47
CA VAL A 98 -22.02 -7.71 -32.46
C VAL A 98 -20.66 -7.33 -33.05
N ARG A 99 -20.35 -7.80 -34.25
CA ARG A 99 -19.08 -7.50 -34.93
C ARG A 99 -18.96 -6.01 -35.25
N GLU A 100 -20.02 -5.39 -35.76
CA GLU A 100 -20.05 -3.95 -36.05
C GLU A 100 -19.90 -3.10 -34.77
N ARG A 101 -20.50 -3.53 -33.66
CA ARG A 101 -20.30 -2.89 -32.35
C ARG A 101 -18.87 -3.07 -31.83
N ALA A 102 -18.29 -4.25 -32.00
CA ALA A 102 -16.90 -4.50 -31.63
C ALA A 102 -15.91 -3.68 -32.47
N GLU A 103 -16.17 -3.53 -33.76
CA GLU A 103 -15.36 -2.70 -34.66
C GLU A 103 -15.50 -1.21 -34.37
N SER A 104 -16.71 -0.73 -34.10
CA SER A 104 -16.91 0.68 -33.67
C SER A 104 -16.25 0.95 -32.33
N GLN A 105 -16.30 0.02 -31.37
CA GLN A 105 -15.52 0.11 -30.13
C GLN A 105 -14.02 0.17 -30.39
N ARG A 106 -13.48 -0.66 -31.30
CA ARG A 106 -12.05 -0.59 -31.68
C ARG A 106 -11.67 0.70 -32.40
N ARG A 107 -12.57 1.27 -33.22
CA ARG A 107 -12.35 2.56 -33.90
C ARG A 107 -12.42 3.75 -32.94
N THR A 108 -13.26 3.66 -31.91
CA THR A 108 -13.46 4.72 -30.92
C THR A 108 -12.45 4.60 -29.76
N ALA A 109 -11.94 3.40 -29.50
CA ALA A 109 -10.83 3.18 -28.60
C ALA A 109 -9.57 3.84 -29.17
N LYS A 110 -9.30 5.06 -28.70
CA LYS A 110 -7.99 5.69 -28.84
C LYS A 110 -6.96 4.68 -28.32
N PRO A 111 -5.91 4.32 -29.09
CA PRO A 111 -4.90 3.40 -28.60
C PRO A 111 -4.38 3.96 -27.28
N GLU A 112 -4.61 3.20 -26.21
CA GLU A 112 -4.05 3.50 -24.90
C GLU A 112 -2.53 3.47 -25.08
N PRO A 113 -1.82 4.59 -24.83
CA PRO A 113 -0.38 4.60 -24.99
C PRO A 113 0.20 3.47 -24.14
N ALA A 114 1.19 2.75 -24.69
CA ALA A 114 1.95 1.78 -23.92
C ALA A 114 2.36 2.43 -22.57
N PRO A 115 2.30 1.69 -21.44
CA PRO A 115 2.62 2.27 -20.15
C PRO A 115 3.96 3.00 -20.27
N ALA A 116 3.94 4.30 -19.99
CA ALA A 116 5.10 5.15 -20.13
C ALA A 116 6.26 4.51 -19.36
N PRO A 117 7.50 4.61 -19.88
CA PRO A 117 8.67 4.15 -19.12
C PRO A 117 8.63 4.76 -17.72
N PRO A 118 9.11 4.04 -16.69
CA PRO A 118 9.08 4.52 -15.31
C PRO A 118 9.79 5.87 -15.24
N GLU A 119 8.99 6.91 -15.08
CA GLU A 119 9.44 8.31 -15.11
C GLU A 119 9.21 8.92 -13.74
N VAL A 120 10.16 9.74 -13.31
CA VAL A 120 10.02 10.56 -12.10
C VAL A 120 9.68 11.98 -12.55
N VAL A 121 8.39 12.32 -12.42
CA VAL A 121 7.84 13.64 -12.71
C VAL A 121 7.74 14.42 -11.40
N ILE A 122 8.28 15.64 -11.39
CA ILE A 122 8.18 16.57 -10.27
C ILE A 122 7.49 17.82 -10.82
N ASP A 123 6.32 18.14 -10.28
CA ASP A 123 5.52 19.28 -10.72
C ASP A 123 6.26 20.60 -10.50
N GLU A 124 5.95 21.60 -11.33
CA GLU A 124 6.39 22.98 -11.10
C GLU A 124 5.81 23.46 -9.76
N GLY A 125 6.62 24.14 -8.94
CA GLY A 125 6.25 24.60 -7.61
C GLY A 125 6.76 23.71 -6.46
N VAL A 126 7.08 22.44 -6.71
CA VAL A 126 7.65 21.58 -5.64
C VAL A 126 9.00 22.11 -5.16
N LEU A 127 9.14 22.36 -3.85
CA LEU A 127 10.36 22.87 -3.23
C LEU A 127 10.78 24.23 -3.80
N ASP A 128 9.81 25.10 -4.03
CA ASP A 128 10.04 26.51 -4.35
C ASP A 128 9.97 27.39 -3.09
N ALA A 129 10.03 28.71 -3.27
CA ALA A 129 10.08 29.65 -2.16
C ALA A 129 8.88 29.57 -1.19
N GLU A 130 7.73 29.10 -1.64
CA GLU A 130 6.49 29.00 -0.84
C GLU A 130 6.12 27.54 -0.49
N SER A 131 6.78 26.56 -1.11
CA SER A 131 6.44 25.15 -1.05
C SER A 131 7.45 24.30 -0.27
N GLU A 132 7.24 24.22 1.05
CA GLU A 132 8.05 23.39 1.95
C GLU A 132 7.56 21.93 2.06
N ALA A 133 6.36 21.65 1.57
CA ALA A 133 5.71 20.36 1.66
C ALA A 133 5.42 19.78 0.29
N PHE A 134 5.69 18.49 0.12
CA PHE A 134 5.45 17.79 -1.13
C PHE A 134 4.85 16.40 -0.88
N LEU A 135 4.12 15.90 -1.87
CA LEU A 135 3.49 14.59 -1.83
C LEU A 135 3.99 13.73 -2.98
N VAL A 136 4.47 12.54 -2.64
CA VAL A 136 5.00 11.54 -3.57
C VAL A 136 3.96 10.44 -3.77
N SER A 137 3.50 10.30 -5.01
CA SER A 137 2.64 9.21 -5.46
C SER A 137 3.43 8.23 -6.34
N SER A 138 3.38 6.95 -6.02
CA SER A 138 4.06 5.90 -6.79
C SER A 138 3.33 4.56 -6.67
N ALA A 139 3.50 3.70 -7.66
CA ALA A 139 3.09 2.29 -7.58
C ALA A 139 4.08 1.41 -6.78
N ALA A 140 5.24 1.95 -6.38
CA ALA A 140 6.19 1.25 -5.52
C ALA A 140 5.62 1.05 -4.10
N PRO A 141 6.12 0.06 -3.32
CA PRO A 141 5.73 -0.11 -1.93
C PRO A 141 5.97 1.18 -1.11
N GLU A 142 5.00 1.58 -0.30
CA GLU A 142 5.06 2.82 0.51
C GLU A 142 6.34 2.88 1.36
N SER A 143 6.77 1.76 1.93
CA SER A 143 8.01 1.67 2.72
C SER A 143 9.26 2.02 1.91
N ALA A 144 9.31 1.67 0.63
CA ALA A 144 10.40 2.01 -0.27
C ALA A 144 10.37 3.51 -0.61
N VAL A 145 9.18 4.07 -0.83
CA VAL A 145 8.99 5.51 -1.07
C VAL A 145 9.40 6.31 0.17
N VAL A 146 8.93 5.93 1.37
CA VAL A 146 9.35 6.53 2.65
C VAL A 146 10.87 6.50 2.80
N ALA A 147 11.51 5.36 2.54
CA ALA A 147 12.96 5.25 2.64
C ALA A 147 13.70 6.14 1.62
N ALA A 148 13.15 6.32 0.41
CA ALA A 148 13.72 7.22 -0.60
C ALA A 148 13.57 8.69 -0.20
N VAL A 149 12.38 9.10 0.27
CA VAL A 149 12.16 10.47 0.75
C VAL A 149 13.01 10.77 1.98
N ARG A 150 13.17 9.82 2.91
CA ARG A 150 14.05 10.00 4.07
C ARG A 150 15.50 10.26 3.65
N ARG A 151 16.04 9.47 2.70
CA ARG A 151 17.38 9.72 2.16
C ARG A 151 17.52 11.06 1.45
N ALA A 152 16.46 11.52 0.78
CA ALA A 152 16.45 12.84 0.17
C ALA A 152 16.47 13.94 1.25
N ASN A 153 15.62 13.82 2.27
CA ASN A 153 15.57 14.72 3.43
C ASN A 153 16.93 14.81 4.15
N ASP A 154 17.59 13.68 4.39
CA ASP A 154 18.93 13.66 5.00
C ASP A 154 19.95 14.46 4.16
N ARG A 155 19.86 14.35 2.83
CA ARG A 155 20.73 15.10 1.90
C ARG A 155 20.35 16.57 1.79
N PHE A 156 19.07 16.93 1.92
CA PHE A 156 18.62 18.33 1.90
C PHE A 156 19.28 19.14 3.01
N MET A 157 19.49 18.54 4.18
CA MET A 157 20.19 19.17 5.32
C MET A 157 21.66 19.50 5.05
N LEU A 158 22.21 19.04 3.91
CA LEU A 158 23.58 19.30 3.46
C LEU A 158 23.62 20.24 2.26
N VAL A 159 22.51 20.89 1.92
CA VAL A 159 22.43 21.86 0.82
C VAL A 159 22.46 23.27 1.40
N ASP A 160 23.41 24.08 0.94
CA ASP A 160 23.44 25.51 1.28
C ASP A 160 22.50 26.34 0.37
N GLU A 161 22.22 27.57 0.80
CA GLU A 161 21.38 28.52 0.06
C GLU A 161 21.87 28.81 -1.36
N LEU A 162 23.17 28.64 -1.62
CA LEU A 162 23.78 28.79 -2.94
C LEU A 162 23.58 27.56 -3.83
N GLY A 163 22.85 26.56 -3.35
CA GLY A 163 22.52 25.32 -4.07
C GLY A 163 23.66 24.30 -4.08
N ARG A 164 24.69 24.44 -3.25
CA ARG A 164 25.79 23.47 -3.18
C ARG A 164 25.44 22.37 -2.20
N GLU A 165 25.50 21.13 -2.68
CA GLU A 165 25.38 19.93 -1.85
C GLU A 165 26.76 19.57 -1.28
N HIS A 166 26.85 19.52 0.05
CA HIS A 166 28.05 19.15 0.78
C HIS A 166 28.08 17.65 1.05
N ALA A 167 29.28 17.08 1.11
CA ALA A 167 29.44 15.63 1.25
C ALA A 167 28.95 15.11 2.62
N ASP A 168 29.14 15.92 3.66
CA ASP A 168 28.75 15.66 5.03
C ASP A 168 28.69 16.99 5.81
N GLY A 169 28.30 16.91 7.10
CA GLY A 169 28.22 18.08 7.96
C GLY A 169 29.56 18.78 8.19
N ALA A 170 30.68 18.06 8.18
CA ALA A 170 32.00 18.67 8.38
C ALA A 170 32.42 19.49 7.16
N ALA A 171 32.10 19.02 5.95
CA ALA A 171 32.30 19.77 4.72
C ALA A 171 31.44 21.04 4.68
N LEU A 172 30.20 20.95 5.17
CA LEU A 172 29.30 22.10 5.30
C LEU A 172 29.84 23.11 6.31
N ASP A 173 30.24 22.66 7.51
CA ASP A 173 30.80 23.53 8.55
C ASP A 173 32.04 24.28 8.02
N ALA A 174 32.95 23.57 7.35
CA ALA A 174 34.13 24.17 6.74
C ALA A 174 33.78 25.18 5.62
N ALA A 175 32.70 24.92 4.86
CA ALA A 175 32.21 25.86 3.85
C ALA A 175 31.60 27.12 4.47
N SER A 176 30.90 26.98 5.61
CA SER A 176 30.34 28.12 6.36
C SER A 176 31.45 28.98 6.95
N GLU A 177 32.45 28.36 7.57
CA GLU A 177 33.61 29.09 8.13
C GLU A 177 34.42 29.85 7.06
N ALA A 178 34.48 29.30 5.84
CA ALA A 178 35.17 29.92 4.71
C ALA A 178 34.30 30.95 3.97
N HIS A 179 33.03 31.08 4.31
CA HIS A 179 32.13 32.04 3.67
C HIS A 179 32.34 33.44 4.27
N ASP A 180 32.74 34.41 3.44
CA ASP A 180 32.84 35.80 3.85
C ASP A 180 31.41 36.38 4.03
N GLY A 181 30.83 36.32 5.23
CA GLY A 181 29.45 36.80 5.46
C GLY A 181 28.79 36.31 6.75
N GLU A 182 27.45 36.26 6.75
CA GLU A 182 26.69 35.48 7.73
C GLU A 182 26.86 33.98 7.46
N ASP A 183 26.55 33.13 8.45
CA ASP A 183 26.63 31.67 8.30
C ASP A 183 25.79 31.22 7.09
N LEU A 184 26.33 30.29 6.30
CA LEU A 184 25.63 29.75 5.13
C LEU A 184 24.30 29.15 5.57
N TYR A 185 23.23 29.67 5.00
CA TYR A 185 21.90 29.20 5.34
C TYR A 185 21.65 27.79 4.79
N THR A 186 21.11 26.89 5.62
CA THR A 186 20.67 25.53 5.27
C THR A 186 19.26 25.28 5.80
N PRO A 187 18.55 24.23 5.32
CA PRO A 187 17.29 23.83 5.93
C PRO A 187 17.43 23.61 7.43
N ASN A 188 16.41 23.99 8.20
CA ASN A 188 16.44 23.85 9.65
C ASN A 188 16.03 22.45 10.10
N TYR A 189 15.08 21.88 9.37
CA TYR A 189 14.44 20.63 9.76
C TYR A 189 13.85 19.95 8.54
N ALA A 190 14.01 18.63 8.46
CA ALA A 190 13.26 17.80 7.53
C ALA A 190 12.47 16.77 8.34
N ALA A 191 11.16 16.73 8.12
CA ALA A 191 10.28 15.84 8.86
C ALA A 191 10.46 14.39 8.39
N GLU A 192 10.17 13.45 9.30
CA GLU A 192 10.02 12.06 8.95
C GLU A 192 8.87 11.89 7.94
N PRO A 193 9.06 11.22 6.78
CA PRO A 193 8.02 11.13 5.77
C PRO A 193 6.79 10.38 6.29
N VAL A 194 5.60 10.94 6.04
CA VAL A 194 4.34 10.43 6.56
C VAL A 194 3.54 9.78 5.44
N VAL A 195 3.10 8.54 5.64
CA VAL A 195 2.15 7.88 4.74
C VAL A 195 0.76 8.49 4.92
N THR A 196 0.14 8.88 3.82
CA THR A 196 -1.22 9.43 3.76
C THR A 196 -2.03 8.66 2.71
N ASP A 197 -3.35 8.82 2.71
CA ASP A 197 -4.22 8.21 1.69
C ASP A 197 -3.88 8.66 0.26
N ALA A 198 -3.22 9.81 0.11
CA ALA A 198 -2.86 10.39 -1.17
C ALA A 198 -1.42 10.04 -1.63
N GLY A 199 -0.61 9.43 -0.76
CA GLY A 199 0.80 9.12 -1.01
C GLY A 199 1.70 9.41 0.19
N VAL A 200 3.01 9.45 -0.04
CA VAL A 200 4.01 9.75 1.00
C VAL A 200 4.32 11.23 1.02
N ARG A 201 4.04 11.89 2.13
CA ARG A 201 4.32 13.31 2.34
C ARG A 201 5.72 13.53 2.89
N GLY A 202 6.48 14.39 2.23
CA GLY A 202 7.73 14.97 2.72
C GLY A 202 7.51 16.43 3.13
N TYR A 203 8.31 16.89 4.09
CA TYR A 203 8.31 18.28 4.55
C TYR A 203 9.73 18.70 4.92
N VAL A 204 10.12 19.91 4.52
CA VAL A 204 11.38 20.54 4.86
C VAL A 204 11.15 22.01 5.23
N ASP A 205 11.50 22.38 6.46
CA ASP A 205 11.38 23.75 6.97
C ASP A 205 12.61 24.56 6.56
N CYS A 206 12.37 25.67 5.86
CA CYS A 206 13.38 26.65 5.52
C CYS A 206 13.03 28.03 6.08
N LYS A 207 13.89 28.58 6.93
CA LYS A 207 13.70 29.91 7.52
C LYS A 207 13.69 30.98 6.43
N GLY A 208 12.51 31.53 6.15
CA GLY A 208 12.35 32.58 5.16
C GLY A 208 12.12 32.08 3.73
N GLY A 209 11.86 30.78 3.56
CA GLY A 209 11.57 30.13 2.27
C GLY A 209 12.78 29.42 1.68
N ILE A 210 12.56 28.74 0.56
CA ILE A 210 13.60 27.99 -0.15
C ILE A 210 14.21 28.90 -1.23
N ASP A 211 15.51 29.17 -1.13
CA ASP A 211 16.25 29.88 -2.18
C ASP A 211 16.15 29.11 -3.51
N PRO A 212 15.96 29.78 -4.67
CA PRO A 212 15.86 29.11 -5.96
C PRO A 212 16.98 28.12 -6.27
N ALA A 213 18.24 28.44 -5.92
CA ALA A 213 19.38 27.57 -6.18
C ALA A 213 19.35 26.32 -5.28
N MET A 214 19.02 26.51 -4.00
CA MET A 214 18.79 25.42 -3.05
C MET A 214 17.65 24.50 -3.51
N GLY A 215 16.50 25.07 -3.89
CA GLY A 215 15.34 24.31 -4.37
C GLY A 215 15.64 23.50 -5.63
N GLU A 216 16.43 24.02 -6.57
CA GLU A 216 16.86 23.27 -7.75
C GLU A 216 17.69 22.03 -7.37
N THR A 217 18.64 22.20 -6.45
CA THR A 217 19.46 21.11 -5.94
C THR A 217 18.64 20.09 -5.16
N MET A 218 17.70 20.52 -4.32
CA MET A 218 16.79 19.61 -3.62
C MET A 218 15.91 18.81 -4.58
N ARG A 219 15.34 19.44 -5.61
CA ARG A 219 14.58 18.73 -6.66
C ARG A 219 15.46 17.71 -7.40
N ARG A 220 16.74 18.04 -7.66
CA ARG A 220 17.70 17.09 -8.25
C ARG A 220 17.92 15.89 -7.32
N ILE A 221 18.22 16.12 -6.04
CA ILE A 221 18.43 15.09 -5.03
C ILE A 221 17.18 14.18 -4.91
N LEU A 222 15.99 14.78 -4.81
CA LEU A 222 14.74 14.04 -4.72
C LEU A 222 14.55 13.13 -5.93
N ARG A 223 14.77 13.67 -7.14
CA ARG A 223 14.69 12.90 -8.38
C ARG A 223 15.67 11.74 -8.41
N GLU A 224 16.90 11.93 -7.94
CA GLU A 224 17.91 10.87 -7.85
C GLU A 224 17.46 9.75 -6.91
N GLU A 225 16.96 10.07 -5.71
CA GLU A 225 16.51 9.04 -4.76
C GLU A 225 15.27 8.29 -5.22
N LEU A 226 14.31 8.99 -5.86
CA LEU A 226 13.09 8.39 -6.38
C LEU A 226 13.34 7.50 -7.61
N ARG A 227 14.30 7.87 -8.47
CA ARG A 227 14.68 7.02 -9.63
C ARG A 227 15.17 5.64 -9.22
N LYS A 228 15.79 5.52 -8.03
CA LYS A 228 16.26 4.23 -7.49
C LYS A 228 15.12 3.25 -7.21
N LEU A 229 13.87 3.72 -7.15
CA LEU A 229 12.69 2.87 -6.99
C LEU A 229 12.37 2.03 -8.24
N GLY A 230 12.81 2.47 -9.43
CA GLY A 230 12.50 1.79 -10.69
C GLY A 230 11.01 1.77 -11.05
N ALA A 231 10.20 2.65 -10.45
CA ALA A 231 8.77 2.79 -10.68
C ALA A 231 8.45 4.20 -11.18
N THR A 232 7.29 4.37 -11.81
CA THR A 232 6.76 5.71 -12.09
C THR A 232 6.46 6.43 -10.77
N VAL A 233 6.91 7.68 -10.66
CA VAL A 233 6.72 8.51 -9.48
C VAL A 233 6.26 9.89 -9.92
N HIS A 234 5.24 10.39 -9.25
CA HIS A 234 4.75 11.76 -9.40
C HIS A 234 4.92 12.49 -8.07
N VAL A 235 5.62 13.62 -8.09
CA VAL A 235 5.77 14.50 -6.94
C VAL A 235 5.02 15.78 -7.23
N ARG A 236 4.11 16.13 -6.32
CA ARG A 236 3.29 17.34 -6.40
C ARG A 236 3.41 18.15 -5.12
N GLU A 237 3.12 19.44 -5.23
CA GLU A 237 3.01 20.30 -4.06
C GLU A 237 1.92 19.80 -3.11
N HIS A 238 2.15 19.99 -1.81
CA HIS A 238 1.17 19.67 -0.78
C HIS A 238 0.80 20.93 0.00
N ASP A 239 -0.34 21.52 -0.35
CA ASP A 239 -0.96 22.57 0.46
C ASP A 239 -1.33 21.99 1.83
N GLY A 240 -0.61 22.41 2.87
CA GLY A 240 -0.81 21.96 4.24
C GLY A 240 -2.25 22.18 4.69
N THR A 241 -3.03 21.10 4.79
CA THR A 241 -4.32 21.04 5.48
C THR A 241 -4.41 19.81 6.37
#